data_AF-A0A1I3RW20-F1
#
_entry.id   AF-A0A1I3RW20-F1
#
_cell.length_a   1.000
_cell.length_b   1.000
_cell.length_c   1.000
_cell.angle_alpha   90.00
_cell.angle_beta   90.00
_cell.angle_gamma   90.00
#
_symmetry.space_group_name_H-M   'P 1'
#
loop_
_entity.id
_entity.type
_entity.pdbx_description
1 polymer ?
#
loop_
_entity_poly.entity_id
_entity_poly.type
_entity_poly.pdbx_seq_one_letter_code
_entity_poly.pdbx_strand_id
1 'polypeptide(L)'
;MGTRPCKQRRARLTAGALLALQISLIASASHDAAAADAPRSSTAATTSVRASVPVSAIRPAGARTAVTGTYDADVLATARSPYRQETAPQTETATRTETATRTETKTRAETKTKTKAGAEAGTTSRTEAAASSHPIQPIRIGHVQATQQLRKAGLRWKSSGGCTDRSVRTCTSLEAVRAATVTDVIALKQRSGCPVVVTGGTEVGHAPGRYSHHRGYKLDIKPNDCINRYITREHVLDGIRGDGAPLYRDSGTVYARESDHWDILFR
;
A
#
# COMPACT_ATOMS: atom_id res chain seq x y z
N MET A 1 -33.61 -56.57 -6.43
CA MET A 1 -34.47 -55.75 -5.56
C MET A 1 -33.95 -55.84 -4.14
N GLY A 2 -33.47 -54.73 -3.57
CA GLY A 2 -32.96 -54.67 -2.20
C GLY A 2 -32.96 -53.23 -1.72
N THR A 3 -34.02 -52.82 -1.04
CA THR A 3 -34.20 -51.47 -0.48
C THR A 3 -33.54 -51.40 0.89
N ARG A 4 -32.58 -50.48 1.06
CA ARG A 4 -31.99 -50.15 2.37
C ARG A 4 -32.78 -49.01 3.02
N PRO A 5 -33.12 -49.08 4.32
CA PRO A 5 -33.86 -48.02 5.00
C PRO A 5 -32.95 -46.83 5.40
N CYS A 6 -33.43 -45.62 5.12
CA CYS A 6 -32.87 -44.35 5.55
C CYS A 6 -32.95 -44.18 7.07
N LYS A 7 -31.81 -43.91 7.72
CA LYS A 7 -31.72 -43.57 9.15
C LYS A 7 -31.96 -42.07 9.34
N GLN A 8 -33.14 -41.69 9.79
CA GLN A 8 -33.47 -40.32 10.21
C GLN A 8 -32.61 -39.92 11.41
N ARG A 9 -31.85 -38.82 11.29
CA ARG A 9 -31.24 -38.14 12.44
C ARG A 9 -32.18 -37.02 12.89
N ARG A 10 -32.71 -37.16 14.11
CA ARG A 10 -33.55 -36.17 14.78
C ARG A 10 -32.69 -34.99 15.22
N ALA A 11 -33.21 -33.79 14.96
CA ALA A 11 -32.73 -32.52 15.44
C ALA A 11 -32.83 -32.40 16.97
N ARG A 12 -31.88 -31.68 17.58
CA ARG A 12 -32.05 -31.05 18.90
C ARG A 12 -31.79 -29.57 18.72
N LEU A 13 -32.87 -28.79 18.60
CA LEU A 13 -32.88 -27.34 18.75
C LEU A 13 -32.84 -27.04 20.25
N THR A 14 -31.77 -26.40 20.72
CA THR A 14 -31.73 -25.79 22.05
C THR A 14 -32.23 -24.37 21.95
N ALA A 15 -33.34 -24.11 22.64
CA ALA A 15 -33.93 -22.81 22.88
C ALA A 15 -33.13 -22.02 23.92
N GLY A 16 -33.15 -20.69 23.82
CA GLY A 16 -32.68 -19.74 24.84
C GLY A 16 -31.74 -18.69 24.23
N ALA A 17 -31.99 -17.38 24.29
CA ALA A 17 -33.06 -16.62 24.93
C ALA A 17 -33.22 -15.30 24.15
N LEU A 18 -34.46 -14.89 23.89
CA LEU A 18 -34.80 -13.53 23.49
C LEU A 18 -34.55 -12.61 24.69
N LEU A 19 -33.67 -11.62 24.54
CA LEU A 19 -33.69 -10.45 25.42
C LEU A 19 -34.38 -9.31 24.66
N ALA A 20 -35.60 -9.02 25.12
CA ALA A 20 -36.46 -7.98 24.56
C ALA A 20 -35.89 -6.59 24.87
N LEU A 21 -35.86 -5.79 23.81
CA LEU A 21 -35.66 -4.35 23.78
C LEU A 21 -36.80 -3.68 24.58
N GLN A 22 -36.47 -2.95 25.65
CA GLN A 22 -37.39 -2.02 26.31
C GLN A 22 -36.82 -0.60 26.19
N ILE A 23 -37.68 0.27 25.69
CA ILE A 23 -37.48 1.64 25.24
C ILE A 23 -37.61 2.57 26.45
N SER A 24 -36.80 3.63 26.50
CA SER A 24 -37.13 4.84 27.25
C SER A 24 -36.79 6.06 26.41
N LEU A 25 -37.79 6.51 25.65
CA LEU A 25 -37.87 7.85 25.06
C LEU A 25 -38.35 8.78 26.18
N ILE A 26 -37.50 9.70 26.62
CA ILE A 26 -37.94 10.87 27.39
C ILE A 26 -37.99 12.03 26.39
N ALA A 27 -39.21 12.32 25.94
CA ALA A 27 -39.54 13.57 25.28
C ALA A 27 -39.98 14.55 26.38
N SER A 28 -39.24 15.65 26.55
CA SER A 28 -39.67 16.78 27.37
C SER A 28 -40.31 17.81 26.44
N ALA A 29 -41.63 17.95 26.55
CA ALA A 29 -42.39 19.04 25.95
C ALA A 29 -42.35 20.30 26.85
N SER A 30 -42.41 21.42 26.15
CA SER A 30 -42.41 22.84 26.53
C SER A 30 -43.62 23.34 27.33
N HIS A 31 -43.39 24.36 28.17
CA HIS A 31 -44.29 25.45 28.65
C HIS A 31 -43.36 26.66 28.92
N ASP A 32 -43.60 27.95 28.64
CA ASP A 32 -44.78 28.82 28.56
C ASP A 32 -44.49 29.97 27.54
N ALA A 33 -45.46 30.42 26.72
CA ALA A 33 -46.27 31.66 26.84
C ALA A 33 -45.44 32.97 26.97
N ALA A 34 -45.71 34.10 26.29
CA ALA A 34 -46.94 34.64 25.71
C ALA A 34 -46.67 35.84 24.76
N ALA A 35 -47.65 36.09 23.86
CA ALA A 35 -48.26 37.37 23.43
C ALA A 35 -47.37 38.58 23.01
N ALA A 36 -47.68 39.47 22.07
CA ALA A 36 -48.75 39.80 21.12
C ALA A 36 -48.02 40.63 20.02
N ASP A 37 -48.51 41.08 18.87
CA ASP A 37 -49.82 41.57 18.45
C ASP A 37 -49.75 41.71 16.91
N ALA A 38 -50.90 41.62 16.24
CA ALA A 38 -51.05 41.92 14.80
C ALA A 38 -51.37 43.45 14.67
N PRO A 39 -51.79 44.04 13.51
CA PRO A 39 -52.06 43.46 12.19
C PRO A 39 -51.71 44.37 10.95
N ARG A 40 -52.08 43.83 9.76
CA ARG A 40 -52.52 44.49 8.51
C ARG A 40 -51.54 44.69 7.33
N SER A 41 -51.86 43.91 6.28
CA SER A 41 -51.92 44.17 4.83
C SER A 41 -51.54 45.56 4.29
N SER A 42 -50.74 45.62 3.22
CA SER A 42 -51.22 45.79 1.83
C SER A 42 -50.07 46.06 0.82
N THR A 43 -50.13 45.35 -0.32
CA THR A 43 -49.80 45.72 -1.72
C THR A 43 -48.49 46.42 -2.16
N ALA A 44 -48.06 45.97 -3.36
CA ALA A 44 -47.20 46.61 -4.37
C ALA A 44 -45.69 46.58 -4.06
N ALA A 45 -44.74 46.44 -4.99
CA ALA A 45 -44.65 46.11 -6.42
C ALA A 45 -43.12 46.09 -6.70
N THR A 46 -42.69 45.38 -7.75
CA THR A 46 -41.49 45.68 -8.57
C THR A 46 -40.16 45.95 -7.83
N THR A 47 -39.12 45.13 -7.98
CA THR A 47 -38.09 45.36 -9.02
C THR A 47 -37.14 44.16 -9.08
N SER A 48 -37.00 43.59 -10.26
CA SER A 48 -35.96 42.62 -10.61
C SER A 48 -34.64 43.37 -10.80
N VAL A 49 -33.64 43.08 -9.96
CA VAL A 49 -32.24 43.47 -10.22
C VAL A 49 -31.47 42.21 -10.59
N ARG A 50 -31.18 42.08 -11.88
CA ARG A 50 -30.36 41.03 -12.48
C ARG A 50 -28.89 41.44 -12.29
N ALA A 51 -28.19 40.80 -11.36
CA ALA A 51 -26.75 40.96 -11.21
C ALA A 51 -26.01 40.11 -12.26
N SER A 52 -25.39 40.77 -13.23
CA SER A 52 -24.49 40.16 -14.21
C SER A 52 -23.12 39.92 -13.57
N VAL A 53 -22.69 38.65 -13.49
CA VAL A 53 -21.33 38.27 -13.09
C VAL A 53 -20.48 38.12 -14.36
N PRO A 54 -19.25 38.68 -14.43
CA PRO A 54 -18.39 38.49 -15.59
C PRO A 54 -17.82 37.06 -15.64
N VAL A 55 -17.95 36.43 -16.80
CA VAL A 55 -17.29 35.17 -17.16
C VAL A 55 -15.80 35.43 -17.31
N SER A 56 -14.99 34.93 -16.36
CA SER A 56 -13.54 34.84 -16.51
C SER A 56 -13.19 33.82 -17.59
N ALA A 57 -12.44 34.28 -18.60
CA ALA A 57 -11.95 33.48 -19.70
C ALA A 57 -11.02 32.35 -19.22
N ILE A 58 -11.36 31.12 -19.60
CA ILE A 58 -10.52 29.92 -19.44
C ILE A 58 -9.41 29.99 -20.49
N ARG A 59 -8.15 30.04 -20.06
CA ARG A 59 -6.96 29.87 -20.95
C ARG A 59 -6.88 28.41 -21.40
N PRO A 60 -6.58 28.11 -22.67
CA PRO A 60 -6.41 26.73 -23.12
C PRO A 60 -5.11 26.14 -22.55
N ALA A 61 -5.19 24.88 -22.14
CA ALA A 61 -4.05 24.08 -21.75
C ALA A 61 -3.11 23.91 -22.96
N GLY A 62 -1.87 24.38 -22.83
CA GLY A 62 -0.83 24.18 -23.83
C GLY A 62 -0.51 22.70 -23.98
N ALA A 63 -0.43 22.25 -25.24
CA ALA A 63 0.03 20.93 -25.62
C ALA A 63 1.39 20.63 -24.99
N ARG A 64 1.48 19.56 -24.20
CA ARG A 64 2.76 19.05 -23.68
C ARG A 64 3.31 18.04 -24.67
N THR A 65 4.41 18.42 -25.30
CA THR A 65 5.25 17.61 -26.18
C THR A 65 5.64 16.32 -25.48
N ALA A 66 5.42 15.18 -26.13
CA ALA A 66 5.86 13.87 -25.65
C ALA A 66 7.40 13.84 -25.59
N VAL A 67 7.93 13.72 -24.37
CA VAL A 67 9.34 13.37 -24.16
C VAL A 67 9.42 11.85 -24.25
N THR A 68 9.95 11.34 -25.36
CA THR A 68 10.30 9.92 -25.52
C THR A 68 11.56 9.63 -24.69
N GLY A 69 11.37 9.38 -23.41
CA GLY A 69 12.41 8.81 -22.55
C GLY A 69 12.49 7.31 -22.77
N THR A 70 13.69 6.81 -23.09
CA THR A 70 14.00 5.38 -23.13
C THR A 70 13.99 4.84 -21.69
N TYR A 71 13.10 3.89 -21.37
CA TYR A 71 13.01 3.30 -20.02
C TYR A 71 13.07 1.76 -20.04
N ASP A 72 13.70 1.20 -19.01
CA ASP A 72 14.12 -0.21 -18.85
C ASP A 72 13.17 -1.29 -19.42
N ALA A 73 13.74 -2.16 -20.26
CA ALA A 73 13.08 -3.35 -20.82
C ALA A 73 12.54 -4.35 -19.77
N ASP A 74 12.99 -4.27 -18.52
CA ASP A 74 12.56 -5.15 -17.42
C ASP A 74 11.05 -5.03 -17.08
N VAL A 75 10.44 -3.87 -17.35
CA VAL A 75 8.99 -3.67 -17.12
C VAL A 75 8.16 -4.47 -18.14
N LEU A 76 8.69 -4.64 -19.36
CA LEU A 76 8.04 -5.41 -20.43
C LEU A 76 8.31 -6.92 -20.29
N ALA A 77 9.46 -7.30 -19.74
CA ALA A 77 9.91 -8.70 -19.69
C ALA A 77 9.32 -9.56 -18.55
N THR A 78 8.59 -8.98 -17.58
CA THR A 78 8.07 -9.74 -16.42
C THR A 78 6.92 -10.71 -16.79
N ALA A 79 6.47 -10.73 -18.06
CA ALA A 79 5.47 -11.66 -18.57
C ALA A 79 6.09 -12.98 -19.10
N ARG A 80 6.68 -13.80 -18.22
CA ARG A 80 6.79 -15.25 -18.43
C ARG A 80 6.57 -15.95 -17.10
N SER A 81 5.39 -16.57 -16.97
CA SER A 81 5.09 -17.53 -15.93
C SER A 81 5.65 -18.90 -16.33
N PRO A 82 6.55 -19.49 -15.53
CA PRO A 82 6.65 -20.94 -15.48
C PRO A 82 6.58 -21.39 -14.03
N TYR A 83 5.37 -21.65 -13.53
CA TYR A 83 5.24 -22.66 -12.48
C TYR A 83 4.28 -23.74 -12.93
N ARG A 84 4.88 -24.67 -13.68
CA ARG A 84 4.48 -26.07 -13.74
C ARG A 84 4.80 -26.69 -12.37
N GLN A 85 3.91 -27.54 -11.89
CA GLN A 85 4.03 -28.30 -10.65
C GLN A 85 5.38 -29.05 -10.60
N GLU A 86 6.16 -28.82 -9.55
CA GLU A 86 7.16 -29.78 -9.09
C GLU A 86 6.86 -30.08 -7.62
N THR A 87 6.76 -31.37 -7.34
CA THR A 87 6.34 -32.02 -6.11
C THR A 87 7.31 -31.77 -4.94
N ALA A 88 6.74 -31.68 -3.73
CA ALA A 88 7.47 -31.72 -2.47
C ALA A 88 8.32 -32.99 -2.31
N PRO A 89 9.34 -32.95 -1.42
CA PRO A 89 9.62 -34.11 -0.59
C PRO A 89 9.56 -33.78 0.90
N GLN A 90 9.14 -34.81 1.64
CA GLN A 90 8.95 -34.85 3.08
C GLN A 90 10.29 -35.07 3.82
N THR A 91 10.29 -34.64 5.08
CA THR A 91 10.97 -35.21 6.28
C THR A 91 12.24 -36.04 6.10
N GLU A 92 13.34 -35.61 6.71
CA GLU A 92 14.23 -36.51 7.46
C GLU A 92 14.75 -35.84 8.75
N THR A 93 14.48 -36.53 9.86
CA THR A 93 15.08 -36.38 11.19
C THR A 93 16.54 -36.82 11.18
N ALA A 94 17.43 -36.10 11.87
CA ALA A 94 18.71 -36.66 12.32
C ALA A 94 19.18 -36.06 13.65
N THR A 95 19.64 -36.96 14.51
CA THR A 95 19.99 -36.82 15.91
C THR A 95 21.50 -36.53 16.09
N ARG A 96 21.83 -35.72 17.12
CA ARG A 96 23.06 -35.65 17.95
C ARG A 96 24.37 -36.28 17.44
N THR A 97 25.48 -35.53 17.54
CA THR A 97 26.76 -35.98 18.14
C THR A 97 27.60 -34.77 18.57
N GLU A 98 28.02 -34.77 19.84
CA GLU A 98 29.03 -33.89 20.44
C GLU A 98 30.45 -34.37 20.12
N THR A 99 31.45 -33.48 20.26
CA THR A 99 32.87 -33.68 20.71
C THR A 99 33.72 -32.63 19.99
N ALA A 100 34.13 -31.50 20.56
CA ALA A 100 35.06 -31.20 21.66
C ALA A 100 36.38 -30.59 21.14
N THR A 101 36.76 -29.50 21.82
CA THR A 101 38.12 -29.02 22.11
C THR A 101 39.06 -28.64 20.96
N ARG A 102 39.39 -27.33 20.92
CA ARG A 102 40.80 -26.91 20.99
C ARG A 102 40.95 -25.55 21.68
N THR A 103 41.65 -25.60 22.81
CA THR A 103 42.25 -24.52 23.59
C THR A 103 43.37 -23.84 22.80
N GLU A 104 43.52 -22.51 22.92
CA GLU A 104 44.83 -21.82 22.93
C GLU A 104 44.65 -20.30 23.22
N THR A 105 44.81 -19.97 24.50
CA THR A 105 45.59 -18.85 25.07
C THR A 105 45.99 -17.66 24.18
N LYS A 106 45.57 -16.45 24.58
CA LYS A 106 46.14 -15.16 24.16
C LYS A 106 46.71 -14.43 25.38
N THR A 107 48.03 -14.50 25.56
CA THR A 107 48.78 -13.68 26.52
C THR A 107 49.08 -12.31 25.92
N ARG A 108 48.84 -11.27 26.71
CA ARG A 108 49.09 -9.85 26.44
C ARG A 108 50.27 -9.43 27.33
N ALA A 109 51.36 -8.98 26.72
CA ALA A 109 52.44 -8.22 27.38
C ALA A 109 52.65 -6.97 26.51
N GLU A 110 52.28 -5.78 26.99
CA GLU A 110 53.09 -4.88 27.83
C GLU A 110 54.28 -4.23 27.09
N THR A 111 53.97 -3.03 26.62
CA THR A 111 54.75 -1.79 26.51
C THR A 111 56.18 -1.78 27.07
N LYS A 112 57.13 -1.35 26.22
CA LYS A 112 58.31 -0.60 26.68
C LYS A 112 58.66 0.51 25.69
N THR A 113 58.77 1.70 26.26
CA THR A 113 59.09 3.00 25.66
C THR A 113 60.56 3.09 25.23
N LYS A 114 60.84 3.74 24.10
CA LYS A 114 62.12 4.42 23.86
C LYS A 114 61.94 5.61 22.93
N THR A 115 62.32 6.79 23.43
CA THR A 115 62.40 8.09 22.77
C THR A 115 63.66 8.19 21.92
N LYS A 116 63.59 8.83 20.74
CA LYS A 116 64.53 9.90 20.33
C LYS A 116 64.00 10.70 19.12
N ALA A 117 64.34 11.98 19.13
CA ALA A 117 63.90 13.07 18.27
C ALA A 117 64.55 13.12 16.86
N GLY A 118 63.91 13.89 15.97
CA GLY A 118 64.40 14.38 14.67
C GLY A 118 63.19 14.82 13.83
N ALA A 119 62.82 16.09 13.85
CA ALA A 119 63.20 17.12 12.88
C ALA A 119 62.25 17.19 11.66
N GLU A 120 62.00 18.44 11.27
CA GLU A 120 60.92 18.96 10.44
C GLU A 120 60.90 18.46 8.99
N ALA A 121 59.70 18.33 8.41
CA ALA A 121 59.34 18.87 7.09
C ALA A 121 57.89 18.48 6.75
N GLY A 122 57.12 19.46 6.30
CA GLY A 122 55.72 19.32 5.98
C GLY A 122 55.45 18.34 4.84
N THR A 123 54.34 17.61 4.96
CA THR A 123 53.47 17.26 3.85
C THR A 123 52.09 17.05 4.46
N THR A 124 51.15 17.91 4.08
CA THR A 124 49.72 17.74 4.37
C THR A 124 49.24 16.47 3.68
N SER A 125 49.36 15.33 4.36
CA SER A 125 48.70 14.10 3.95
C SER A 125 47.22 14.25 4.28
N ARG A 126 46.47 14.79 3.33
CA ARG A 126 45.01 14.77 3.35
C ARG A 126 44.63 13.30 3.16
N THR A 127 44.45 12.59 4.26
CA THR A 127 43.78 11.30 4.26
C THR A 127 42.35 11.56 3.80
N GLU A 128 42.11 11.48 2.48
CA GLU A 128 40.77 11.35 1.93
C GLU A 128 40.21 10.05 2.49
N ALA A 129 39.45 10.18 3.58
CA ALA A 129 38.57 9.13 4.04
C ALA A 129 37.61 8.84 2.89
N ALA A 130 37.91 7.79 2.12
CA ALA A 130 36.99 7.21 1.17
C ALA A 130 35.70 6.90 1.93
N ALA A 131 34.70 7.77 1.78
CA ALA A 131 33.39 7.58 2.35
C ALA A 131 32.87 6.26 1.76
N SER A 132 32.81 5.23 2.60
CA SER A 132 32.15 3.97 2.28
C SER A 132 30.70 4.32 1.95
N SER A 133 30.39 4.39 0.66
CA SER A 133 29.03 4.54 0.16
C SER A 133 28.33 3.20 0.35
N HIS A 134 27.97 2.87 1.60
CA HIS A 134 27.04 1.78 1.84
C HIS A 134 25.74 2.13 1.11
N PRO A 135 25.28 1.29 0.17
CA PRO A 135 24.03 1.55 -0.52
C PRO A 135 22.93 1.61 0.54
N ILE A 136 22.29 2.77 0.68
CA ILE A 136 21.15 2.95 1.59
C ILE A 136 20.07 1.99 1.10
N GLN A 137 19.91 0.89 1.85
CA GLN A 137 18.85 -0.06 1.54
C GLN A 137 17.51 0.66 1.69
N PRO A 138 16.55 0.42 0.79
CA PRO A 138 15.24 1.03 0.92
C PRO A 138 14.63 0.63 2.27
N ILE A 139 14.24 1.63 3.06
CA ILE A 139 13.60 1.42 4.35
C ILE A 139 12.35 0.58 4.15
N ARG A 140 12.23 -0.50 4.92
CA ARG A 140 11.06 -1.37 4.93
C ARG A 140 10.34 -1.25 6.26
N ILE A 141 9.01 -1.28 6.21
CA ILE A 141 8.15 -1.16 7.38
C ILE A 141 7.24 -2.36 7.51
N GLY A 142 6.82 -2.64 8.73
CA GLY A 142 5.90 -3.74 9.04
C GLY A 142 4.45 -3.40 8.69
N HIS A 143 3.61 -4.44 8.62
CA HIS A 143 2.21 -4.31 8.20
C HIS A 143 1.41 -3.32 9.07
N VAL A 144 1.58 -3.39 10.39
CA VAL A 144 0.86 -2.51 11.34
C VAL A 144 1.21 -1.04 11.10
N GLN A 145 2.50 -0.74 10.92
CA GLN A 145 2.96 0.62 10.65
C GLN A 145 2.44 1.12 9.29
N ALA A 146 2.51 0.29 8.24
CA ALA A 146 2.01 0.64 6.92
C ALA A 146 0.50 0.94 6.96
N THR A 147 -0.31 0.05 7.52
CA THR A 147 -1.77 0.23 7.61
C THR A 147 -2.17 1.42 8.47
N GLN A 148 -1.43 1.73 9.54
CA GLN A 148 -1.65 2.96 10.32
C GLN A 148 -1.42 4.22 9.46
N GLN A 149 -0.36 4.26 8.66
CA GLN A 149 -0.10 5.39 7.75
C GLN A 149 -1.21 5.52 6.69
N LEU A 150 -1.61 4.40 6.07
CA LEU A 150 -2.70 4.36 5.10
C LEU A 150 -4.00 4.91 5.70
N ARG A 151 -4.40 4.42 6.89
CA ARG A 151 -5.61 4.86 7.59
C ARG A 151 -5.57 6.33 7.96
N LYS A 152 -4.42 6.82 8.46
CA LYS A 152 -4.23 8.25 8.79
C LYS A 152 -4.40 9.15 7.56
N ALA A 153 -4.04 8.66 6.38
CA ALA A 153 -4.21 9.35 5.10
C ALA A 153 -5.59 9.12 4.44
N GLY A 154 -6.50 8.39 5.10
CA GLY A 154 -7.84 8.12 4.56
C GLY A 154 -7.89 7.02 3.49
N LEU A 155 -6.84 6.21 3.33
CA LEU A 155 -6.87 5.00 2.52
C LEU A 155 -7.43 3.83 3.33
N ARG A 156 -8.03 2.88 2.61
CA ARG A 156 -8.48 1.62 3.19
C ARG A 156 -7.54 0.48 2.74
N TRP A 157 -7.61 -0.61 3.46
CA TRP A 157 -6.94 -1.87 3.14
C TRP A 157 -7.96 -3.00 3.29
N LYS A 158 -7.91 -4.00 2.41
CA LYS A 158 -8.80 -5.16 2.45
C LYS A 158 -8.05 -6.40 1.98
N SER A 159 -8.19 -7.47 2.76
CA SER A 159 -7.74 -8.81 2.43
C SER A 159 -8.90 -9.71 2.06
N SER A 160 -8.76 -10.49 0.98
CA SER A 160 -9.79 -11.46 0.58
C SER A 160 -9.84 -12.65 1.54
N GLY A 161 -8.69 -13.08 2.06
CA GLY A 161 -8.55 -14.12 3.08
C GLY A 161 -8.73 -13.63 4.52
N GLY A 162 -8.98 -12.35 4.76
CA GLY A 162 -9.16 -11.79 6.10
C GLY A 162 -7.88 -11.83 6.97
N CYS A 163 -6.72 -11.92 6.34
CA CYS A 163 -5.43 -12.13 6.97
C CYS A 163 -4.33 -11.22 6.39
N THR A 164 -3.19 -11.17 7.08
CA THR A 164 -2.05 -10.28 6.79
C THR A 164 -0.71 -11.01 6.63
N ASP A 165 -0.75 -12.35 6.67
CA ASP A 165 0.44 -13.19 6.53
C ASP A 165 0.98 -13.14 5.11
N ARG A 166 2.23 -12.71 4.97
CA ARG A 166 2.93 -12.59 3.69
C ARG A 166 3.16 -13.94 3.00
N SER A 167 3.18 -15.03 3.74
CA SER A 167 3.37 -16.38 3.19
C SER A 167 2.09 -16.99 2.61
N VAL A 168 0.95 -16.28 2.70
CA VAL A 168 -0.36 -16.78 2.26
C VAL A 168 -0.92 -15.91 1.14
N ARG A 169 -1.10 -16.50 -0.05
CA ARG A 169 -1.52 -15.80 -1.28
C ARG A 169 -2.88 -15.11 -1.24
N THR A 170 -3.76 -15.48 -0.31
CA THR A 170 -5.09 -14.86 -0.16
C THR A 170 -5.07 -13.70 0.84
N CYS A 171 -3.99 -13.54 1.60
CA CYS A 171 -3.82 -12.39 2.46
C CYS A 171 -3.42 -11.16 1.64
N THR A 172 -3.61 -9.98 2.21
CA THR A 172 -3.01 -8.75 1.70
C THR A 172 -1.96 -8.30 2.70
N SER A 173 -0.72 -8.77 2.55
CA SER A 173 0.32 -8.40 3.49
C SER A 173 0.94 -7.06 3.11
N LEU A 174 1.29 -6.26 4.11
CA LEU A 174 2.15 -5.09 3.91
C LEU A 174 3.46 -5.27 4.70
N GLU A 175 3.76 -6.51 5.06
CA GLU A 175 4.95 -6.82 5.83
C GLU A 175 6.20 -6.63 4.97
N ALA A 176 7.19 -5.93 5.51
CA ALA A 176 8.41 -5.53 4.82
C ALA A 176 8.15 -4.83 3.45
N VAL A 177 7.07 -4.04 3.36
CA VAL A 177 6.82 -3.12 2.25
C VAL A 177 7.81 -1.95 2.32
N ARG A 178 8.18 -1.35 1.19
CA ARG A 178 9.02 -0.13 1.20
C ARG A 178 8.23 1.03 1.80
N ALA A 179 8.87 1.81 2.67
CA ALA A 179 8.30 3.04 3.20
C ALA A 179 7.92 4.00 2.05
N ALA A 180 8.79 4.13 1.04
CA ALA A 180 8.52 4.96 -0.16
C ALA A 180 7.25 4.53 -0.89
N THR A 181 7.04 3.23 -1.09
CA THR A 181 5.82 2.71 -1.73
C THR A 181 4.54 3.07 -0.96
N VAL A 182 4.59 3.09 0.38
CA VAL A 182 3.47 3.55 1.21
C VAL A 182 3.28 5.07 1.08
N THR A 183 4.36 5.85 1.07
CA THR A 183 4.30 7.29 0.81
C THR A 183 3.69 7.60 -0.56
N ASP A 184 4.05 6.86 -1.59
CA ASP A 184 3.62 7.14 -2.96
C ASP A 184 2.16 6.78 -3.21
N VAL A 185 1.64 5.69 -2.62
CA VAL A 185 0.21 5.39 -2.70
C VAL A 185 -0.63 6.40 -1.91
N ILE A 186 -0.08 6.96 -0.82
CA ILE A 186 -0.70 8.09 -0.11
C ILE A 186 -0.71 9.34 -1.00
N ALA A 187 0.40 9.62 -1.69
CA ALA A 187 0.47 10.73 -2.62
C ALA A 187 -0.52 10.55 -3.79
N LEU A 188 -0.71 9.32 -4.30
CA LEU A 188 -1.74 9.01 -5.29
C LEU A 188 -3.14 9.33 -4.77
N LYS A 189 -3.48 8.92 -3.53
CA LYS A 189 -4.76 9.24 -2.89
C LYS A 189 -4.99 10.76 -2.78
N GLN A 190 -3.94 11.51 -2.46
CA GLN A 190 -3.99 12.96 -2.30
C GLN A 190 -4.14 13.67 -3.64
N ARG A 191 -3.32 13.34 -4.65
CA ARG A 191 -3.36 13.95 -5.98
C ARG A 191 -4.66 13.64 -6.73
N SER A 192 -5.14 12.40 -6.62
CA SER A 192 -6.38 11.99 -7.30
C SER A 192 -7.65 12.46 -6.60
N GLY A 193 -7.61 12.69 -5.28
CA GLY A 193 -8.82 12.88 -4.47
C GLY A 193 -9.70 11.62 -4.34
N CYS A 194 -9.43 10.56 -5.09
CA CYS A 194 -10.29 9.38 -5.21
C CYS A 194 -10.23 8.46 -3.99
N PRO A 195 -11.27 7.68 -3.67
CA PRO A 195 -11.14 6.57 -2.72
C PRO A 195 -10.11 5.55 -3.22
N VAL A 196 -9.20 5.13 -2.34
CA VAL A 196 -8.18 4.11 -2.64
C VAL A 196 -8.27 3.01 -1.59
N VAL A 197 -8.34 1.76 -2.06
CA VAL A 197 -8.36 0.57 -1.21
C VAL A 197 -7.24 -0.36 -1.67
N VAL A 198 -6.25 -0.59 -0.81
CA VAL A 198 -5.17 -1.56 -1.07
C VAL A 198 -5.70 -2.98 -0.89
N THR A 199 -5.47 -3.83 -1.89
CA THR A 199 -5.97 -5.21 -1.97
C THR A 199 -4.88 -6.26 -2.21
N GLY A 200 -3.67 -5.83 -2.55
CA GLY A 200 -2.50 -6.69 -2.70
C GLY A 200 -1.26 -5.94 -2.27
N GLY A 201 -0.27 -6.66 -1.77
CA GLY A 201 0.95 -6.08 -1.23
C GLY A 201 2.12 -7.02 -1.37
N THR A 202 2.71 -7.46 -0.27
CA THR A 202 3.98 -8.21 -0.29
C THR A 202 3.82 -9.72 -0.24
N GLU A 203 2.58 -10.21 -0.20
CA GLU A 203 2.26 -11.63 -0.14
C GLU A 203 2.85 -12.45 -1.30
N VAL A 204 2.94 -13.77 -1.10
CA VAL A 204 3.33 -14.72 -2.16
C VAL A 204 2.22 -14.84 -3.21
N GLY A 205 2.57 -15.35 -4.39
CA GLY A 205 1.63 -15.56 -5.51
C GLY A 205 1.82 -14.57 -6.67
N HIS A 206 2.66 -13.56 -6.48
CA HIS A 206 3.03 -12.58 -7.50
C HIS A 206 4.32 -12.97 -8.25
N ALA A 207 4.49 -12.44 -9.46
CA ALA A 207 5.71 -12.65 -10.24
C ALA A 207 6.95 -12.13 -9.48
N PRO A 208 8.07 -12.90 -9.46
CA PRO A 208 9.30 -12.47 -8.84
C PRO A 208 9.99 -11.39 -9.68
N GLY A 209 10.99 -10.74 -9.10
CA GLY A 209 11.84 -9.79 -9.82
C GLY A 209 12.34 -8.65 -8.96
N ARG A 210 13.21 -7.83 -9.55
CA ARG A 210 13.78 -6.65 -8.88
C ARG A 210 12.69 -5.68 -8.43
N TYR A 211 11.69 -5.46 -9.26
CA TYR A 211 10.59 -4.54 -8.99
C TYR A 211 9.29 -5.30 -8.79
N SER A 212 9.22 -6.09 -7.71
CA SER A 212 8.11 -7.02 -7.43
C SER A 212 7.32 -6.65 -6.18
N HIS A 213 6.12 -7.23 -6.05
CA HIS A 213 5.30 -7.25 -4.84
C HIS A 213 6.09 -7.71 -3.63
N HIS A 214 6.71 -8.89 -3.72
CA HIS A 214 7.50 -9.44 -2.63
C HIS A 214 8.61 -8.48 -2.19
N ARG A 215 9.29 -7.78 -3.11
CA ARG A 215 10.35 -6.82 -2.70
C ARG A 215 9.83 -5.49 -2.14
N GLY A 216 8.50 -5.30 -2.12
CA GLY A 216 7.80 -4.13 -1.58
C GLY A 216 7.73 -2.95 -2.53
N TYR A 217 7.89 -3.18 -3.84
CA TYR A 217 7.87 -2.12 -4.87
C TYR A 217 6.47 -1.90 -5.46
N LYS A 218 5.58 -2.87 -5.32
CA LYS A 218 4.26 -2.84 -5.95
C LYS A 218 3.17 -2.98 -4.91
N LEU A 219 2.01 -2.40 -5.21
CA LEU A 219 0.76 -2.59 -4.47
C LEU A 219 -0.38 -2.77 -5.46
N ASP A 220 -1.33 -3.62 -5.11
CA ASP A 220 -2.59 -3.71 -5.84
C ASP A 220 -3.64 -2.85 -5.16
N ILE A 221 -4.40 -2.10 -5.97
CA ILE A 221 -5.55 -1.34 -5.48
C ILE A 221 -6.83 -1.73 -6.21
N LYS A 222 -7.94 -1.67 -5.47
CA LYS A 222 -9.27 -1.89 -6.02
C LYS A 222 -9.62 -0.81 -7.04
N PRO A 223 -10.09 -1.17 -8.24
CA PRO A 223 -10.51 -0.21 -9.24
C PRO A 223 -11.84 0.41 -8.82
N ASN A 224 -12.03 1.66 -9.21
CA ASN A 224 -13.28 2.38 -9.10
C ASN A 224 -13.29 3.51 -10.14
N ASP A 225 -14.46 4.03 -10.47
CA ASP A 225 -14.61 4.99 -11.57
C ASP A 225 -13.74 6.23 -11.40
N CYS A 226 -13.56 6.71 -10.16
CA CYS A 226 -12.72 7.86 -9.88
C CYS A 226 -11.25 7.57 -10.20
N ILE A 227 -10.67 6.53 -9.60
CA ILE A 227 -9.24 6.24 -9.79
C ILE A 227 -8.93 5.81 -11.22
N ASN A 228 -9.86 5.07 -11.86
CA ASN A 228 -9.73 4.66 -13.25
C ASN A 228 -9.66 5.90 -14.15
N ARG A 229 -10.59 6.84 -13.98
CA ARG A 229 -10.61 8.08 -14.76
C ARG A 229 -9.39 8.94 -14.51
N TYR A 230 -8.94 9.04 -13.25
CA TYR A 230 -7.74 9.80 -12.92
C TYR A 230 -6.51 9.25 -13.64
N ILE A 231 -6.21 7.95 -13.48
CA ILE A 231 -5.04 7.31 -14.09
C ILE A 231 -5.09 7.42 -15.62
N THR A 232 -6.24 7.09 -16.22
CA THR A 232 -6.36 7.04 -17.69
C THR A 232 -6.38 8.42 -18.36
N ARG A 233 -6.68 9.50 -17.63
CA ARG A 233 -6.66 10.88 -18.16
C ARG A 233 -5.36 11.61 -17.90
N GLU A 234 -4.78 11.43 -16.72
CA GLU A 234 -3.60 12.19 -16.28
C GLU A 234 -2.27 11.55 -16.71
N HIS A 235 -2.29 10.28 -17.09
CA HIS A 235 -1.07 9.52 -17.37
C HIS A 235 -1.06 9.00 -18.80
N VAL A 236 0.13 8.98 -19.40
CA VAL A 236 0.31 8.58 -20.79
C VAL A 236 0.19 7.06 -20.89
N LEU A 237 -0.55 6.59 -21.88
CA LEU A 237 -0.60 5.18 -22.24
C LEU A 237 0.77 4.73 -22.77
N ASP A 238 1.38 3.76 -22.10
CA ASP A 238 2.74 3.25 -22.32
C ASP A 238 2.74 1.83 -22.94
N GLY A 239 1.64 1.48 -23.62
CA GLY A 239 1.46 0.20 -24.31
C GLY A 239 0.71 -0.86 -23.52
N ILE A 240 0.88 -2.12 -23.93
CA ILE A 240 0.20 -3.30 -23.38
C ILE A 240 1.27 -4.28 -22.87
N ARG A 241 1.14 -4.75 -21.63
CA ARG A 241 2.02 -5.77 -21.05
C ARG A 241 1.69 -7.15 -21.63
N GLY A 242 2.62 -8.12 -21.52
CA GLY A 242 2.46 -9.44 -22.15
C GLY A 242 1.25 -10.27 -21.68
N ASP A 243 0.59 -9.88 -20.59
CA ASP A 243 -0.67 -10.45 -20.10
C ASP A 243 -1.93 -9.71 -20.60
N GLY A 244 -1.77 -8.69 -21.44
CA GLY A 244 -2.86 -7.88 -22.00
C GLY A 244 -3.22 -6.64 -21.16
N ALA A 245 -2.56 -6.39 -20.03
CA ALA A 245 -2.85 -5.22 -19.21
C ALA A 245 -2.35 -3.92 -19.87
N PRO A 246 -3.21 -2.90 -20.11
CA PRO A 246 -2.72 -1.61 -20.56
C PRO A 246 -1.93 -0.92 -19.45
N LEU A 247 -0.80 -0.33 -19.85
CA LEU A 247 0.13 0.35 -18.97
C LEU A 247 -0.03 1.86 -19.09
N TYR A 248 -0.03 2.55 -17.96
CA TYR A 248 0.02 4.00 -17.88
C TYR A 248 1.23 4.41 -17.04
N ARG A 249 1.88 5.54 -17.37
CA ARG A 249 3.12 5.96 -16.70
C ARG A 249 3.08 7.40 -16.21
N ASP A 250 3.61 7.61 -15.01
CA ASP A 250 3.86 8.93 -14.41
C ASP A 250 5.21 8.92 -13.66
N SER A 251 6.20 9.64 -14.17
CA SER A 251 7.42 10.00 -13.42
C SER A 251 8.09 8.82 -12.68
N GLY A 252 8.11 7.63 -13.29
CA GLY A 252 8.69 6.41 -12.71
C GLY A 252 7.68 5.43 -12.08
N THR A 253 6.45 5.87 -11.83
CA THR A 253 5.32 5.00 -11.45
C THR A 253 4.70 4.39 -12.70
N VAL A 254 4.41 3.08 -12.65
CA VAL A 254 3.73 2.35 -13.73
C VAL A 254 2.44 1.75 -13.17
N TYR A 255 1.33 2.04 -13.83
CA TYR A 255 0.00 1.51 -13.52
C TYR A 255 -0.39 0.48 -14.57
N ALA A 256 -0.51 -0.78 -14.18
CA ALA A 256 -1.03 -1.83 -15.04
C ALA A 256 -2.50 -2.08 -14.70
N ARG A 257 -3.39 -1.90 -15.69
CA ARG A 257 -4.80 -2.23 -15.49
C ARG A 257 -5.01 -3.72 -15.73
N GLU A 258 -5.04 -4.49 -14.66
CA GLU A 258 -5.52 -5.88 -14.71
C GLU A 258 -7.05 -5.92 -14.68
N SER A 259 -7.63 -7.11 -14.84
CA SER A 259 -9.08 -7.27 -14.94
C SER A 259 -9.81 -6.75 -13.69
N ASP A 260 -9.36 -7.15 -12.51
CA ASP A 260 -10.02 -6.89 -11.22
C ASP A 260 -9.27 -5.91 -10.30
N HIS A 261 -8.03 -5.52 -10.64
CA HIS A 261 -7.23 -4.57 -9.87
C HIS A 261 -6.32 -3.66 -10.73
N TRP A 262 -5.74 -2.67 -10.09
CA TRP A 262 -4.57 -1.95 -10.61
C TRP A 262 -3.34 -2.49 -9.92
N ASP A 263 -2.41 -3.02 -10.69
CA ASP A 263 -1.08 -3.42 -10.23
C ASP A 263 -0.13 -2.23 -10.46
N ILE A 264 0.31 -1.60 -9.37
CA ILE A 264 1.04 -0.33 -9.43
C ILE A 264 2.47 -0.53 -8.94
N LEU A 265 3.43 -0.25 -9.82
CA LEU A 265 4.85 -0.20 -9.49
C LEU A 265 5.27 1.22 -9.11
N PHE A 266 5.82 1.38 -7.91
CA PHE A 266 6.44 2.61 -7.40
C PHE A 266 7.97 2.45 -7.37
N ARG A 267 8.69 3.19 -8.23
CA ARG A 267 10.16 3.10 -8.34
C ARG A 267 10.86 4.03 -7.35
#